data_AF-A0AAV1WK84-F1
#
_entry.id   AF-A0AAV1WK84-F1
#
_cell.length_a   1.000
_cell.length_b   1.000
_cell.length_c   1.000
_cell.angle_alpha   90.00
_cell.angle_beta   90.00
_cell.angle_gamma   90.00
#
_symmetry.space_group_name_H-M   'P 1'
#
loop_
_entity.id
_entity.type
_entity.pdbx_description
1 polymer ?
#
loop_
_entity_poly.entity_id
_entity_poly.type
_entity_poly.pdbx_seq_one_letter_code
_entity_poly.pdbx_strand_id
1 'polypeptide(L)'
;MALKFHLISTNFSSISSTTHFFTHKPFTRISCTNKNSISDSALSSDLSARVTRMNNHLVQAEDAMRKSRELLFKELCNYLGVKEEEGRHKWKNFDEEEKWVCINGFIQEWGQHFHPLSVKSTKEMVEEYMRQGKLNPPPKWVPSSVPVPGLDGIIGF
;
A
#
# COMPACT_ATOMS: atom_id res chain seq x y z
N MET A 1 -18.54 -20.44 20.89
CA MET A 1 -18.73 -19.00 21.13
C MET A 1 -19.13 -18.36 19.82
N ALA A 2 -20.36 -17.87 19.72
CA ALA A 2 -20.93 -17.35 18.47
C ALA A 2 -20.69 -15.83 18.38
N LEU A 3 -20.12 -15.36 17.26
CA LEU A 3 -19.93 -13.94 17.00
C LEU A 3 -21.10 -13.40 16.18
N LYS A 4 -21.83 -12.46 16.78
CA LYS A 4 -23.03 -11.82 16.26
C LYS A 4 -22.61 -10.58 15.48
N PHE A 5 -22.80 -10.56 14.16
CA PHE A 5 -22.52 -9.38 13.35
C PHE A 5 -23.73 -8.46 13.36
N HIS A 6 -23.55 -7.22 13.84
CA HIS A 6 -24.55 -6.16 13.70
C HIS A 6 -24.45 -5.55 12.30
N LEU A 7 -25.46 -5.83 11.47
CA LEU A 7 -25.70 -5.12 10.21
C LEU A 7 -26.11 -3.68 10.54
N ILE A 8 -25.26 -2.72 10.14
CA ILE A 8 -25.59 -1.30 10.20
C ILE A 8 -26.52 -0.99 9.02
N SER A 9 -27.81 -0.80 9.32
CA SER A 9 -28.83 -0.36 8.37
C SER A 9 -28.57 1.10 7.98
N THR A 10 -28.31 1.36 6.70
CA THR A 10 -28.23 2.71 6.14
C THR A 10 -29.62 3.20 5.77
N ASN A 11 -30.32 3.80 6.75
CA ASN A 11 -31.54 4.56 6.49
C ASN A 11 -31.18 5.87 5.78
N PHE A 12 -31.38 5.92 4.46
CA PHE A 12 -31.43 7.18 3.71
C PHE A 12 -32.69 7.94 4.08
N SER A 13 -32.56 8.89 5.02
CA SER A 13 -33.61 9.88 5.27
C SER A 13 -33.50 10.98 4.21
N SER A 14 -34.48 11.02 3.30
CA SER A 14 -34.66 12.11 2.35
C SER A 14 -35.02 13.38 3.13
N ILE A 15 -34.06 14.29 3.31
CA ILE A 15 -34.31 15.62 3.85
C ILE A 15 -34.60 16.54 2.65
N SER A 16 -35.87 16.84 2.42
CA SER A 16 -36.27 17.95 1.55
C SER A 16 -35.94 19.26 2.25
N SER A 17 -34.84 19.89 1.87
CA SER A 17 -34.51 21.26 2.27
C SER A 17 -35.00 22.23 1.20
N THR A 18 -36.13 22.89 1.48
CA THR A 18 -36.59 24.07 0.75
C THR A 18 -35.53 25.17 0.82
N THR A 19 -34.90 25.49 -0.31
CA THR A 19 -33.95 26.59 -0.45
C THR A 19 -34.70 27.92 -0.56
N HIS A 20 -34.83 28.63 0.57
CA HIS A 20 -35.12 30.06 0.52
C HIS A 20 -33.86 30.81 0.09
N PHE A 21 -33.83 31.23 -1.18
CA PHE A 21 -32.79 32.12 -1.71
C PHE A 21 -32.98 33.53 -1.15
N PHE A 22 -32.46 33.76 0.04
CA PHE A 22 -32.24 35.12 0.53
C PHE A 22 -30.98 35.67 -0.12
N THR A 23 -31.16 36.58 -1.08
CA THR A 23 -30.10 37.42 -1.65
C THR A 23 -29.65 38.48 -0.64
N HIS A 24 -28.99 38.05 0.43
CA HIS A 24 -28.14 38.94 1.22
C HIS A 24 -26.71 38.55 0.94
N LYS A 25 -26.02 39.37 0.14
CA LYS A 25 -24.57 39.28 -0.06
C LYS A 25 -23.93 39.47 1.32
N PRO A 26 -23.39 38.43 1.99
CA PRO A 26 -22.69 38.65 3.24
C PRO A 26 -21.38 39.31 2.85
N PHE A 27 -21.27 40.63 3.07
CA PHE A 27 -20.00 41.33 3.02
C PHE A 27 -19.22 41.02 4.32
N THR A 28 -18.97 39.74 4.57
CA THR A 28 -18.05 39.32 5.62
C THR A 28 -16.66 39.33 5.03
N ARG A 29 -15.91 40.40 5.28
CA ARG A 29 -14.46 40.41 5.07
C ARG A 29 -13.89 39.37 6.03
N ILE A 30 -13.57 38.18 5.51
CA ILE A 30 -12.89 37.14 6.27
C ILE A 30 -11.53 37.72 6.66
N SER A 31 -11.35 37.97 7.94
CA SER A 31 -10.09 38.46 8.48
C SER A 31 -9.22 37.24 8.79
N CYS A 32 -8.11 37.09 8.07
CA CYS A 32 -7.13 36.02 8.29
C CYS A 32 -6.34 36.21 9.61
N THR A 33 -6.55 37.31 10.33
CA THR A 33 -5.94 37.60 11.63
C THR A 33 -6.67 36.86 12.73
N ASN A 34 -6.44 35.55 12.84
CA ASN A 34 -6.88 34.75 13.97
C ASN A 34 -5.95 34.99 15.17
N LYS A 35 -6.49 35.38 16.34
CA LYS A 35 -5.73 35.48 17.61
C LYS A 35 -5.24 34.11 18.12
N ASN A 36 -5.85 33.02 17.63
CA ASN A 36 -5.39 31.64 17.77
C ASN A 36 -4.74 31.15 16.46
N SER A 37 -3.87 31.97 15.85
CA SER A 37 -3.10 31.53 14.68
C SER A 37 -2.20 30.37 15.08
N ILE A 38 -2.49 29.18 14.57
CA ILE A 38 -1.53 28.07 14.61
C ILE A 38 -0.27 28.59 13.91
N SER A 39 0.87 28.55 14.59
CA SER A 39 2.11 29.06 14.03
C SER A 39 2.53 28.21 12.83
N ASP A 40 3.11 28.83 11.81
CA ASP A 40 3.67 28.13 10.66
C ASP A 40 4.68 27.05 11.08
N SER A 41 5.41 27.31 12.16
CA SER A 41 6.31 26.34 12.79
C SER A 41 5.56 25.10 13.33
N ALA A 42 4.41 25.28 13.98
CA ALA A 42 3.59 24.16 14.46
C ALA A 42 2.99 23.35 13.30
N LEU A 43 2.54 24.00 12.22
CA LEU A 43 2.06 23.33 11.01
C LEU A 43 3.17 22.55 10.31
N SER A 44 4.35 23.16 10.16
CA SER A 44 5.53 22.52 9.57
C SER A 44 5.98 21.31 10.38
N SER A 45 5.94 21.40 11.70
CA SER A 45 6.27 20.30 12.61
C SER A 45 5.28 19.13 12.49
N ASP A 46 3.97 19.39 12.47
CA ASP A 46 2.96 18.33 12.28
C ASP A 46 3.09 17.66 10.91
N LEU A 47 3.31 18.45 9.85
CA LEU A 47 3.54 17.92 8.51
C LEU A 47 4.79 17.02 8.48
N SER A 48 5.90 17.50 9.04
CA SER A 48 7.14 16.74 9.12
C SER A 48 6.93 15.42 9.88
N ALA A 49 6.23 15.45 11.01
CA ALA A 49 5.91 14.25 11.78
C ALA A 49 5.01 13.27 11.01
N ARG A 50 4.07 13.76 10.21
CA ARG A 50 3.24 12.91 9.31
C ARG A 50 4.09 12.30 8.19
N VAL A 51 4.95 13.08 7.55
CA VAL A 51 5.86 12.59 6.50
C VAL A 51 6.79 11.51 7.04
N THR A 52 7.39 11.73 8.21
CA THR A 52 8.23 10.70 8.86
C THR A 52 7.45 9.42 9.16
N ARG A 53 6.21 9.52 9.66
CA ARG A 53 5.37 8.34 9.88
C ARG A 53 5.05 7.60 8.58
N MET A 54 4.70 8.32 7.52
CA MET A 54 4.43 7.72 6.21
C MET A 54 5.68 7.02 5.65
N ASN A 55 6.84 7.66 5.76
CA ASN A 55 8.10 7.08 5.33
C ASN A 55 8.43 5.79 6.09
N ASN A 56 8.26 5.79 7.42
CA ASN A 56 8.49 4.61 8.24
C ASN A 56 7.54 3.46 7.87
N HIS A 57 6.26 3.76 7.62
CA HIS A 57 5.29 2.78 7.14
C HIS A 57 5.67 2.20 5.78
N LEU A 58 6.18 3.03 4.85
CA LEU A 58 6.63 2.59 3.53
C LEU A 58 7.80 1.61 3.65
N VAL A 59 8.82 1.94 4.45
CA VAL A 59 9.98 1.07 4.67
C VAL A 59 9.55 -0.26 5.29
N GLN A 60 8.68 -0.21 6.31
CA GLN A 60 8.14 -1.43 6.93
C GLN A 60 7.36 -2.30 5.95
N ALA A 61 6.53 -1.67 5.11
CA ALA A 61 5.76 -2.38 4.10
C ALA A 61 6.68 -3.05 3.07
N GLU A 62 7.74 -2.36 2.61
CA GLU A 62 8.72 -2.91 1.68
C GLU A 62 9.47 -4.11 2.28
N ASP A 63 9.94 -3.99 3.52
CA ASP A 63 10.61 -5.07 4.25
C ASP A 63 9.69 -6.28 4.47
N ALA A 64 8.43 -6.03 4.85
CA ALA A 64 7.42 -7.07 4.99
C ALA A 64 7.16 -7.78 3.65
N MET A 65 7.04 -7.02 2.56
CA MET A 65 6.87 -7.58 1.22
C MET A 65 8.07 -8.40 0.77
N ARG A 66 9.30 -7.94 1.05
CA ARG A 66 10.52 -8.72 0.77
C ARG A 66 10.50 -10.07 1.50
N LYS A 67 10.24 -10.06 2.81
CA LYS A 67 10.15 -11.29 3.61
C LYS A 67 9.01 -12.20 3.13
N SER A 68 7.88 -11.63 2.75
CA SER A 68 6.74 -12.42 2.25
C SER A 68 7.07 -13.16 0.95
N ARG A 69 7.80 -12.52 0.04
CA ARG A 69 8.27 -13.14 -1.21
C ARG A 69 9.25 -14.28 -0.96
N GLU A 70 10.17 -14.08 -0.03
CA GLU A 70 11.14 -15.11 0.38
C GLU A 70 10.45 -16.33 0.98
N LEU A 71 9.52 -16.12 1.92
CA LEU A 71 8.74 -17.20 2.53
C LEU A 71 7.90 -17.96 1.49
N LEU A 72 7.22 -17.24 0.60
CA LEU A 72 6.41 -17.84 -0.46
C LEU A 72 7.27 -18.72 -1.38
N PHE A 73 8.45 -18.24 -1.78
CA PHE A 73 9.34 -19.01 -2.64
C PHE A 73 9.89 -20.25 -1.92
N LYS A 74 10.18 -20.15 -0.63
CA LYS A 74 10.60 -21.30 0.18
C LYS A 74 9.51 -22.37 0.24
N GLU A 75 8.25 -21.98 0.44
CA GLU A 75 7.14 -22.95 0.41
C GLU A 75 6.91 -23.54 -0.97
N LEU A 76 7.11 -22.77 -2.04
CA LEU A 76 7.09 -23.30 -3.39
C LEU A 76 8.20 -24.34 -3.60
N CYS A 77 9.41 -24.10 -3.08
CA CYS A 77 10.50 -25.08 -3.14
C CYS A 77 10.17 -26.35 -2.35
N ASN A 78 9.55 -26.21 -1.17
CA ASN A 78 9.07 -27.34 -0.38
C ASN A 78 8.03 -28.17 -1.15
N TYR A 79 7.06 -27.51 -1.79
CA TYR A 79 6.06 -28.15 -2.66
C TYR A 79 6.72 -28.91 -3.82
N LEU A 80 7.75 -28.33 -4.44
CA LEU A 80 8.51 -28.96 -5.52
C LEU A 80 9.51 -30.03 -5.04
N GLY A 81 9.72 -30.18 -3.72
CA GLY A 81 10.68 -31.12 -3.14
C GLY A 81 12.15 -30.79 -3.44
N VAL A 82 12.47 -29.52 -3.71
CA VAL A 82 13.83 -29.08 -4.09
C VAL A 82 14.40 -28.07 -3.11
N LYS A 83 15.72 -27.94 -3.09
CA LYS A 83 16.40 -26.86 -2.35
C LYS A 83 16.23 -25.54 -3.07
N GLU A 84 16.34 -24.43 -2.34
CA GLU A 84 16.12 -23.08 -2.84
C GLU A 84 16.95 -22.73 -4.09
N GLU A 85 18.24 -23.12 -4.13
CA GLU A 85 19.10 -22.88 -5.29
C GLU A 85 18.69 -23.69 -6.53
N GLU A 86 18.29 -24.94 -6.33
CA GLU A 86 17.78 -25.80 -7.39
C GLU A 86 16.41 -25.30 -7.87
N GLY A 87 15.56 -24.84 -6.96
CA GLY A 87 14.29 -24.18 -7.27
C GLY A 87 14.50 -22.94 -8.13
N ARG A 88 15.48 -22.09 -7.81
CA ARG A 88 15.84 -20.92 -8.64
C ARG A 88 16.26 -21.32 -10.05
N HIS A 89 17.02 -22.41 -10.17
CA HIS A 89 17.46 -22.91 -11.47
C HIS A 89 16.29 -23.50 -12.27
N LYS A 90 15.48 -24.37 -11.66
CA LYS A 90 14.28 -24.94 -12.29
C LYS A 90 13.30 -23.86 -12.74
N TRP A 91 13.01 -22.88 -11.87
CA TRP A 91 12.09 -21.80 -12.19
C TRP A 91 12.53 -20.95 -13.40
N LYS A 92 13.83 -20.74 -13.57
CA LYS A 92 14.38 -20.04 -14.75
C LYS A 92 14.24 -20.84 -16.04
N ASN A 93 14.29 -22.17 -15.93
CA ASN A 93 14.20 -23.07 -17.06
C ASN A 93 12.75 -23.41 -17.43
N PHE A 94 11.79 -23.15 -16.55
CA PHE A 94 10.38 -23.31 -16.88
C PHE A 94 9.96 -22.32 -17.97
N ASP A 95 9.19 -22.84 -18.93
CA ASP A 95 8.43 -22.00 -19.84
C ASP A 95 7.28 -21.28 -19.09
N GLU A 96 6.54 -20.44 -19.81
CA GLU A 96 5.51 -19.61 -19.20
C GLU A 96 4.32 -20.47 -18.74
N GLU A 97 3.91 -21.43 -19.55
CA GLU A 97 2.83 -22.37 -19.26
C GLU A 97 3.13 -23.27 -18.06
N GLU A 98 4.34 -23.83 -17.98
CA GLU A 98 4.84 -24.63 -16.86
C GLU A 98 4.82 -23.84 -15.55
N LYS A 99 5.21 -22.55 -15.59
CA LYS A 99 5.10 -21.67 -14.41
C LYS A 99 3.66 -21.52 -13.95
N TRP A 100 2.73 -21.30 -14.88
CA TRP A 100 1.30 -21.19 -14.54
C TRP A 100 0.75 -22.47 -13.95
N VAL A 101 1.06 -23.62 -14.55
CA VAL A 101 0.63 -24.95 -14.03
C VAL A 101 1.20 -25.19 -12.64
N CYS A 102 2.49 -24.92 -12.44
CA CYS A 102 3.18 -25.06 -11.16
C CYS A 102 2.53 -24.21 -10.05
N ILE A 103 2.31 -22.92 -10.31
CA ILE A 103 1.70 -22.00 -9.34
C ILE A 103 0.25 -22.37 -9.05
N ASN A 104 -0.50 -22.80 -10.06
CA ASN A 104 -1.88 -23.23 -9.87
C ASN A 104 -1.97 -24.48 -8.99
N GLY A 105 -1.12 -25.48 -9.22
CA GLY A 105 -1.02 -26.67 -8.36
C GLY A 105 -0.60 -26.33 -6.94
N PHE A 106 0.44 -25.50 -6.80
CA PHE A 106 0.90 -25.02 -5.49
C PHE A 106 -0.21 -24.31 -4.71
N ILE A 107 -0.96 -23.41 -5.33
CA ILE A 107 -2.03 -22.66 -4.64
C ILE A 107 -3.21 -23.55 -4.26
N GLN A 108 -3.53 -24.56 -5.07
CA GLN A 108 -4.62 -25.49 -4.73
C GLN A 108 -4.33 -26.28 -3.46
N GLU A 109 -3.08 -26.65 -3.22
CA GLU A 109 -2.64 -27.36 -2.02
C GLU A 109 -2.39 -26.39 -0.85
N TRP A 110 -1.61 -25.33 -1.09
CA TRP A 110 -1.23 -24.36 -0.07
C TRP A 110 -2.40 -23.48 0.40
N GLY A 111 -3.31 -23.14 -0.52
CA GLY A 111 -4.51 -22.34 -0.26
C GLY A 111 -5.59 -23.03 0.57
N GLN A 112 -5.43 -24.32 0.91
CA GLN A 112 -6.30 -24.97 1.92
C GLN A 112 -6.02 -24.45 3.32
N HIS A 113 -4.81 -23.93 3.57
CA HIS A 113 -4.36 -23.50 4.90
C HIS A 113 -4.37 -21.98 5.09
N PHE A 114 -4.57 -21.21 4.02
CA PHE A 114 -4.53 -19.74 4.02
C PHE A 114 -5.58 -19.18 3.07
N HIS A 115 -6.02 -17.92 3.26
CA HIS A 115 -6.74 -17.22 2.19
C HIS A 115 -5.79 -17.09 0.99
N PRO A 116 -6.00 -17.83 -0.11
CA PRO A 116 -4.99 -17.92 -1.14
C PRO A 116 -4.87 -16.57 -1.84
N LEU A 117 -3.63 -16.11 -2.00
CA LEU A 117 -3.34 -15.08 -2.99
C LEU A 117 -3.83 -15.57 -4.36
N SER A 118 -4.31 -14.66 -5.21
CA SER A 118 -4.67 -15.03 -6.57
C SER A 118 -3.45 -15.62 -7.30
N VAL A 119 -3.70 -16.58 -8.21
CA VAL A 119 -2.65 -17.23 -9.02
C VAL A 119 -1.71 -16.22 -9.66
N LYS A 120 -2.29 -15.12 -10.18
CA LYS A 120 -1.55 -14.00 -10.75
C LYS A 120 -0.59 -13.35 -9.74
N SER A 121 -1.10 -13.00 -8.56
CA SER A 121 -0.31 -12.32 -7.53
C SER A 121 0.83 -13.20 -7.02
N THR A 122 0.59 -14.50 -6.84
CA THR A 122 1.63 -15.46 -6.42
C THR A 122 2.75 -15.55 -7.45
N LYS A 123 2.41 -15.63 -8.75
CA LYS A 123 3.40 -15.63 -9.84
C LYS A 123 4.25 -14.35 -9.81
N GLU A 124 3.61 -13.19 -9.74
CA GLU A 124 4.30 -11.89 -9.68
C GLU A 124 5.25 -11.80 -8.46
N MET A 125 4.83 -12.31 -7.29
CA MET A 125 5.68 -12.35 -6.10
C MET A 125 6.91 -13.25 -6.26
N VAL A 126 6.75 -14.42 -6.87
CA VAL A 126 7.85 -15.35 -7.14
C VAL A 126 8.82 -14.76 -8.17
N GLU A 127 8.30 -14.17 -9.24
CA GLU A 127 9.12 -13.51 -10.26
C GLU A 127 9.91 -12.33 -9.69
N GLU A 128 9.26 -11.53 -8.84
CA GLU A 128 9.93 -10.43 -8.16
C GLU A 128 11.05 -10.92 -7.23
N TYR A 129 10.83 -12.03 -6.52
CA TYR A 129 11.87 -12.66 -5.72
C TYR A 129 13.07 -13.10 -6.57
N MET A 130 12.82 -13.72 -7.73
CA MET A 130 13.88 -14.11 -8.67
C MET A 130 14.71 -12.92 -9.18
N ARG A 131 14.05 -11.77 -9.36
CA ARG A 131 14.70 -10.53 -9.78
C ARG A 131 15.52 -9.92 -8.65
N GLN A 132 14.99 -9.95 -7.42
CA GLN A 132 15.65 -9.40 -6.23
C GLN A 132 16.88 -10.20 -5.78
N GLY A 133 16.97 -11.50 -6.10
CA GLY A 133 18.20 -12.27 -5.90
C GLY A 133 19.44 -11.72 -6.62
N LYS A 134 19.27 -10.75 -7.54
CA LYS A 134 20.37 -9.99 -8.17
C LYS A 134 20.68 -8.63 -7.51
N LEU A 135 19.81 -8.12 -6.64
CA LEU A 135 19.93 -6.81 -5.99
C LEU A 135 20.25 -7.00 -4.50
N ASN A 136 21.53 -6.81 -4.17
CA ASN A 136 22.01 -6.46 -2.83
C ASN A 136 21.27 -5.22 -2.26
N PRO A 137 21.36 -4.95 -0.95
CA PRO A 137 20.31 -4.48 -0.01
C PRO A 137 19.58 -3.20 -0.45
N PRO A 138 18.40 -2.88 0.13
CA PRO A 138 17.49 -1.87 -0.42
C PRO A 138 18.24 -0.58 -0.75
N PRO A 139 17.89 0.09 -1.86
CA PRO A 139 18.49 1.36 -2.18
C PRO A 139 18.38 2.24 -0.95
N LYS A 140 19.53 2.69 -0.43
CA LYS A 140 19.57 3.77 0.56
C LYS A 140 18.86 4.92 -0.12
N TRP A 141 17.59 5.12 0.19
CA TRP A 141 16.86 6.30 -0.25
C TRP A 141 17.52 7.47 0.44
N VAL A 142 18.39 8.14 -0.31
CA VAL A 142 18.81 9.51 -0.03
C VAL A 142 17.50 10.30 -0.01
N PRO A 143 17.18 11.05 1.05
CA PRO A 143 15.97 11.85 1.08
C PRO A 143 16.01 12.75 -0.15
N SER A 144 15.15 12.46 -1.10
CA SER A 144 15.04 13.22 -2.32
C SER A 144 14.59 14.61 -1.89
N SER A 145 15.44 15.61 -2.08
CA SER A 145 15.10 17.03 -1.93
C SER A 145 14.14 17.50 -3.02
N VAL A 146 13.39 16.58 -3.64
CA VAL A 146 12.42 16.87 -4.69
C VAL A 146 11.23 17.58 -4.03
N PRO A 147 10.97 18.84 -4.41
CA PRO A 147 9.77 19.54 -3.99
C PRO A 147 8.56 18.72 -4.41
N VAL A 148 7.58 18.61 -3.51
CA VAL A 148 6.29 17.99 -3.80
C VAL A 148 5.72 18.66 -5.06
N PRO A 149 5.56 17.95 -6.19
CA PRO A 149 5.01 18.55 -7.40
C PRO A 149 3.57 18.98 -7.10
N GLY A 150 3.27 20.27 -7.21
CA GLY A 150 1.94 20.83 -6.96
C GLY A 150 1.85 21.92 -5.88
N LEU A 151 2.97 22.34 -5.27
CA LEU A 151 3.01 23.52 -4.39
C LEU A 151 3.53 24.80 -5.06
N ASP A 152 3.88 24.74 -6.34
CA ASP A 152 4.46 25.87 -7.09
C ASP A 152 3.44 26.99 -7.41
N GLY A 153 2.18 26.84 -6.97
CA GLY A 153 1.08 27.77 -7.28
C GLY A 153 0.38 28.42 -6.09
N ILE A 154 0.79 28.17 -4.85
CA ILE A 154 0.10 28.70 -3.64
C ILE A 154 0.98 29.69 -2.86
N ILE A 155 1.84 30.44 -3.55
CA ILE A 155 2.48 31.64 -3.01
C ILE A 155 2.24 32.77 -4.02
N GLY A 156 1.07 33.40 -3.91
CA GLY A 156 0.82 34.74 -4.42
C GLY A 156 0.79 35.69 -3.22
N PHE A 157 1.87 36.44 -3.03
CA PHE A 157 1.82 37.71 -2.31
C PHE A 157 1.18 38.77 -3.20
#